data_AF-A0A3D1PAY1-F1
#
_entry.id   AF-A0A3D1PAY1-F1
#
_cell.length_a   1.000
_cell.length_b   1.000
_cell.length_c   1.000
_cell.angle_alpha   90.00
_cell.angle_beta   90.00
_cell.angle_gamma   90.00
#
_symmetry.space_group_name_H-M   'P 1'
#
loop_
_entity.id
_entity.type
_entity.pdbx_description
1 polymer ?
#
loop_
_entity_poly.entity_id
_entity_poly.type
_entity_poly.pdbx_seq_one_letter_code
_entity_poly.pdbx_strand_id
1 'polypeptide(L)'
;MEDTFDQDSIKDIQLTSLAELDRLVSEQFNLPVRPYSTDIRAVLELVAWNLENSEAPHFELFRTEDHSIPGIPFVASFEPDVWGYGETPPLAICQAALFWHKRIKVDLLLNQGSNS
;
A
#
# COMPACT_ATOMS: atom_id res chain seq x y z
N MET A 1 -16.20 -12.39 -21.89
CA MET A 1 -15.39 -11.22 -22.27
C MET A 1 -14.09 -11.45 -21.55
N GLU A 2 -13.05 -11.87 -22.26
CA GLU A 2 -11.72 -12.00 -21.68
C GLU A 2 -11.26 -10.57 -21.38
N ASP A 3 -11.28 -10.19 -20.11
CA ASP A 3 -10.54 -9.02 -19.65
C ASP A 3 -9.06 -9.35 -19.76
N THR A 4 -8.54 -9.20 -20.98
CA THR A 4 -7.11 -9.03 -21.21
C THR A 4 -6.70 -7.82 -20.38
N PHE A 5 -6.17 -8.09 -19.19
CA PHE A 5 -5.45 -7.12 -18.38
C PHE A 5 -4.47 -6.40 -19.30
N ASP A 6 -4.83 -5.17 -19.67
CA ASP A 6 -3.93 -4.34 -20.46
C ASP A 6 -2.71 -4.11 -19.58
N GLN A 7 -1.57 -4.67 -20.00
CA GLN A 7 -0.28 -4.63 -19.32
C GLN A 7 0.35 -3.22 -19.39
N ASP A 8 -0.46 -2.18 -19.58
CA ASP A 8 -0.02 -0.80 -19.64
C ASP A 8 0.38 -0.29 -18.25
N SER A 9 1.65 -0.61 -17.96
CA SER A 9 2.59 -0.07 -17.00
C SER A 9 2.12 0.04 -15.55
N ILE A 10 2.32 -1.03 -14.77
CA ILE A 10 2.60 -0.86 -13.34
C ILE A 10 3.83 0.06 -13.24
N LYS A 11 3.71 1.15 -12.49
CA LYS A 11 4.81 2.09 -12.26
C LYS A 11 5.58 1.66 -11.01
N ASP A 12 6.79 1.17 -11.19
CA ASP A 12 7.73 0.92 -10.10
C ASP A 12 8.37 2.24 -9.64
N ILE A 13 8.30 2.53 -8.34
CA ILE A 13 8.91 3.72 -7.73
C ILE A 13 9.76 3.27 -6.55
N GLN A 14 11.03 3.70 -6.54
CA GLN A 14 11.91 3.55 -5.38
C GLN A 14 11.81 4.79 -4.50
N LEU A 15 11.59 4.58 -3.21
CA LEU A 15 11.54 5.63 -2.19
C LEU A 15 12.58 5.35 -1.12
N THR A 16 13.19 6.41 -0.59
CA THR A 16 14.28 6.33 0.39
C THR A 16 13.82 6.65 1.81
N SER A 17 12.57 7.09 1.97
CA SER A 17 12.01 7.44 3.26
C SER A 17 10.50 7.25 3.33
N LEU A 18 9.99 7.05 4.55
CA LEU A 18 8.57 7.00 4.85
C LEU A 18 7.85 8.32 4.55
N ALA A 19 8.51 9.46 4.74
CA ALA A 19 7.95 10.78 4.42
C ALA A 19 7.74 10.99 2.90
N GLU A 20 8.49 10.30 2.05
CA GLU A 20 8.22 10.28 0.60
C GLU A 20 6.99 9.43 0.28
N LEU A 21 6.82 8.30 0.96
CA LEU A 21 5.61 7.47 0.81
C LEU A 21 4.37 8.24 1.24
N ASP A 22 4.41 8.94 2.38
CA ASP A 22 3.31 9.76 2.88
C ASP A 22 2.89 10.86 1.88
N ARG A 23 3.86 11.53 1.27
CA ARG A 23 3.61 12.54 0.24
C ARG A 23 3.04 11.92 -1.02
N LEU A 24 3.59 10.79 -1.48
CA LEU A 24 3.06 10.07 -2.63
C LEU A 24 1.59 9.67 -2.41
N VAL A 25 1.26 9.14 -1.23
CA VAL A 25 -0.13 8.79 -0.88
C VAL A 25 -1.02 10.02 -0.90
N SER A 26 -0.61 11.10 -0.24
CA SER A 26 -1.34 12.37 -0.22
C SER A 26 -1.63 12.88 -1.64
N GLU A 27 -0.63 12.87 -2.53
CA GLU A 27 -0.76 13.33 -3.91
C GLU A 27 -1.67 12.43 -4.75
N GLN A 28 -1.48 11.10 -4.69
CA GLN A 28 -2.21 10.17 -5.54
C GLN A 28 -3.69 10.05 -5.18
N PHE A 29 -4.03 10.25 -3.91
CA PHE A 29 -5.40 10.16 -3.40
C PHE A 29 -6.05 11.54 -3.17
N ASN A 30 -5.34 12.64 -3.44
CA ASN A 30 -5.78 14.01 -3.17
C ASN A 30 -6.24 14.20 -1.71
N LEU A 31 -5.45 13.67 -0.78
CA LEU A 31 -5.68 13.75 0.67
C LEU A 31 -4.67 14.70 1.32
N PRO A 32 -4.94 15.25 2.52
CA PRO A 32 -3.98 16.09 3.24
C PRO A 32 -2.68 15.34 3.56
N VAL A 33 -1.53 16.02 3.59
CA VAL A 33 -0.27 15.38 4.00
C VAL A 33 -0.36 14.95 5.48
N ARG A 34 -0.26 13.64 5.72
CA ARG A 34 -0.34 12.98 7.03
C ARG A 34 0.63 11.80 7.10
N PRO A 35 0.96 11.30 8.30
CA PRO A 35 1.84 10.15 8.47
C PRO A 35 1.16 8.81 8.12
N TYR A 36 0.70 8.64 6.88
CA TYR A 36 -0.01 7.47 6.39
C TYR A 36 0.74 6.16 6.58
N SER A 37 2.07 6.17 6.48
CA SER A 37 2.91 4.98 6.61
C SER A 37 3.17 4.56 8.06
N THR A 38 2.75 5.33 9.06
CA THR A 38 3.03 5.04 10.48
C THR A 38 1.82 5.20 11.42
N ASP A 39 0.84 6.02 11.08
CA ASP A 39 -0.39 6.21 11.86
C ASP A 39 -1.56 5.45 11.24
N ILE A 40 -2.07 4.46 11.98
CA ILE A 40 -3.24 3.67 11.57
C ILE A 40 -4.49 4.53 11.36
N ARG A 41 -4.68 5.62 12.11
CA ARG A 41 -5.85 6.48 11.92
C ARG A 41 -5.77 7.24 10.61
N ALA A 42 -4.58 7.72 10.25
CA ALA A 42 -4.34 8.38 8.98
C ALA A 42 -4.53 7.41 7.82
N VAL A 43 -3.93 6.21 7.87
CA VAL A 43 -4.02 5.25 6.75
C VAL A 43 -5.43 4.71 6.50
N LEU A 44 -6.29 4.67 7.53
CA LEU A 44 -7.70 4.31 7.37
C LEU A 44 -8.49 5.33 6.53
N GLU A 45 -7.97 6.53 6.28
CA GLU A 45 -8.53 7.45 5.29
C GLU A 45 -8.46 6.88 3.87
N LEU A 46 -7.51 5.98 3.57
CA LEU A 46 -7.46 5.27 2.27
C LEU A 46 -8.57 4.24 2.14
N VAL A 47 -8.95 3.61 3.26
CA VAL A 47 -10.10 2.70 3.30
C VAL A 47 -11.38 3.51 3.10
N ALA A 48 -11.54 4.63 3.80
CA ALA A 48 -12.67 5.53 3.58
C ALA A 48 -12.73 6.02 2.12
N TRP A 49 -11.59 6.43 1.55
CA TRP A 49 -11.50 6.83 0.15
C TRP A 49 -11.98 5.71 -0.79
N ASN A 50 -11.56 4.45 -0.57
CA ASN A 50 -12.02 3.32 -1.37
C ASN A 50 -13.54 3.10 -1.25
N LEU A 51 -14.08 3.14 -0.04
CA LEU A 51 -15.53 3.01 0.21
C LEU A 51 -16.35 4.10 -0.51
N GLU A 52 -15.80 5.30 -0.66
CA GLU A 52 -16.45 6.44 -1.30
C GLU A 52 -16.30 6.47 -2.83
N ASN A 53 -15.25 5.84 -3.38
CA ASN A 53 -14.84 6.03 -4.78
C ASN A 53 -14.82 4.73 -5.61
N SER A 54 -15.06 3.57 -5.01
CA SER A 54 -15.14 2.29 -5.73
C SER A 54 -16.59 1.85 -5.96
N GLU A 55 -16.87 1.24 -7.12
CA GLU A 55 -18.18 0.67 -7.43
C GLU A 55 -18.51 -0.57 -6.59
N ALA A 56 -17.47 -1.32 -6.19
CA ALA A 56 -17.56 -2.52 -5.37
C ALA A 56 -16.43 -2.51 -4.33
N PRO A 57 -16.57 -1.72 -3.26
CA PRO A 57 -15.47 -1.52 -2.33
C PRO A 57 -15.19 -2.80 -1.52
N HIS A 58 -13.93 -3.23 -1.55
CA HIS A 58 -13.39 -4.32 -0.74
C HIS A 58 -12.26 -3.80 0.15
N PHE A 59 -12.15 -4.34 1.37
CA PHE A 59 -10.97 -4.11 2.20
C PHE A 59 -10.76 -5.26 3.18
N GLU A 60 -9.55 -5.78 3.21
CA GLU A 60 -9.12 -6.80 4.16
C GLU A 60 -7.74 -6.47 4.74
N LEU A 61 -7.55 -6.86 5.99
CA LEU A 61 -6.28 -6.77 6.68
C LEU A 61 -6.10 -8.00 7.56
N PHE A 62 -5.00 -8.71 7.33
CA PHE A 62 -4.63 -9.89 8.11
C PHE A 62 -3.21 -9.73 8.66
N ARG A 63 -2.99 -10.33 9.82
CA ARG A 63 -1.64 -10.67 10.29
C ARG A 63 -1.47 -12.17 10.09
N THR A 64 -0.52 -12.55 9.26
CA THR A 64 -0.20 -13.96 8.99
C THR A 64 1.29 -14.15 9.12
N GLU A 65 1.71 -14.88 10.16
CA GLU A 65 3.11 -15.29 10.31
C GLU A 65 3.44 -16.52 9.44
N ASP A 66 2.39 -17.24 9.00
CA ASP A 66 2.49 -18.49 8.23
C ASP A 66 2.70 -18.24 6.72
N HIS A 67 2.38 -17.04 6.23
CA HIS A 67 2.51 -16.65 4.81
C HIS A 67 3.52 -15.52 4.55
N SER A 68 4.27 -15.08 5.56
CA SER A 68 5.13 -13.91 5.45
C SER A 68 6.56 -14.24 5.07
N ILE A 69 7.08 -13.50 4.09
CA ILE A 69 8.52 -13.20 4.00
C ILE A 69 8.98 -12.76 5.41
N PRO A 70 10.06 -13.33 5.97
CA PRO A 70 10.50 -13.01 7.33
C PRO A 70 10.59 -11.50 7.56
N GLY A 71 9.87 -10.99 8.56
CA GLY A 71 9.80 -9.55 8.89
C GLY A 71 8.59 -8.79 8.33
N ILE A 72 7.77 -9.40 7.46
CA ILE A 72 6.63 -8.72 6.79
C ILE A 72 5.30 -9.43 7.09
N PRO A 73 4.77 -9.36 8.33
CA PRO A 73 3.65 -10.19 8.77
C PRO A 73 2.26 -9.64 8.42
N PHE A 74 2.16 -8.40 7.92
CA PHE A 74 0.88 -7.78 7.58
C PHE A 74 0.59 -7.87 6.10
N VAL A 75 -0.65 -8.22 5.79
CA VAL A 75 -1.17 -8.30 4.44
C VAL A 75 -2.47 -7.51 4.36
N ALA A 76 -2.55 -6.57 3.44
CA ALA A 76 -3.76 -5.80 3.16
C ALA A 76 -4.20 -6.00 1.71
N SER A 77 -5.50 -5.88 1.47
CA SER A 77 -6.09 -6.01 0.14
C SER A 77 -7.23 -5.01 -0.03
N PHE A 78 -7.34 -4.44 -1.23
CA PHE A 78 -8.47 -3.62 -1.70
C PHE A 78 -9.23 -4.30 -2.86
N GLU A 79 -8.83 -5.52 -3.22
CA GLU A 79 -9.44 -6.40 -4.22
C GLU A 79 -9.15 -7.85 -3.83
N PRO A 80 -10.14 -8.75 -3.86
CA PRO A 80 -9.90 -10.17 -3.61
C PRO A 80 -8.67 -10.71 -4.35
N ASP A 81 -7.86 -11.49 -3.63
CA ASP A 81 -6.65 -12.16 -4.14
C ASP A 81 -5.49 -11.24 -4.61
N VAL A 82 -5.60 -9.91 -4.45
CA VAL A 82 -4.51 -8.94 -4.70
C VAL A 82 -4.00 -8.35 -3.39
N TRP A 83 -2.71 -8.57 -3.09
CA TRP A 83 -2.14 -8.36 -1.76
C TRP A 83 -1.01 -7.33 -1.75
N GLY A 84 -1.09 -6.37 -0.83
CA GLY A 84 0.03 -5.54 -0.40
C GLY A 84 0.57 -6.04 0.94
N TYR A 85 1.90 -5.97 1.11
CA TYR A 85 2.59 -6.55 2.27
C TYR A 85 3.32 -5.45 3.06
N GLY A 86 3.45 -5.61 4.37
CA GLY A 86 4.18 -4.65 5.18
C GLY A 86 4.64 -5.20 6.53
N GLU A 87 5.70 -4.58 7.07
CA GLU A 87 6.17 -4.84 8.44
C GLU A 87 5.15 -4.36 9.48
N THR A 88 4.32 -3.39 9.11
CA THR A 88 3.25 -2.81 9.93
C THR A 88 1.95 -2.73 9.13
N PRO A 89 0.78 -2.67 9.80
CA PRO A 89 -0.48 -2.49 9.10
C PRO A 89 -0.52 -1.24 8.21
N PRO A 90 -0.07 -0.05 8.65
CA PRO A 90 -0.07 1.13 7.79
C PRO A 90 0.76 0.97 6.52
N LEU A 91 1.92 0.31 6.59
CA LEU A 91 2.73 0.05 5.40
C LEU A 91 2.02 -0.89 4.41
N ALA A 92 1.45 -1.99 4.92
CA ALA A 92 0.71 -2.93 4.08
C ALA A 92 -0.47 -2.24 3.37
N ILE A 93 -1.23 -1.41 4.10
CA ILE A 93 -2.37 -0.67 3.54
C ILE A 93 -1.92 0.35 2.50
N CYS A 94 -0.89 1.16 2.77
CA CYS A 94 -0.35 2.12 1.80
C CYS A 94 0.08 1.44 0.50
N GLN A 95 0.82 0.33 0.61
CA GLN A 95 1.28 -0.41 -0.57
C GLN A 95 0.12 -1.03 -1.35
N ALA A 96 -0.83 -1.67 -0.65
CA ALA A 96 -2.01 -2.26 -1.28
C ALA A 96 -2.85 -1.19 -2.00
N ALA A 97 -3.10 -0.05 -1.37
CA ALA A 97 -3.88 1.04 -1.94
C ALA A 97 -3.22 1.63 -3.19
N LEU A 98 -1.92 1.94 -3.13
CA LEU A 98 -1.17 2.47 -4.27
C LEU A 98 -1.13 1.48 -5.44
N PHE A 99 -0.91 0.20 -5.15
CA PHE A 99 -0.86 -0.81 -6.19
C PHE A 99 -2.21 -0.98 -6.87
N TRP A 100 -3.27 -1.17 -6.09
CA TRP A 100 -4.61 -1.43 -6.60
C TRP A 100 -5.21 -0.23 -7.32
N HIS A 101 -5.29 0.91 -6.63
CA HIS A 101 -6.02 2.08 -7.15
C HIS A 101 -5.21 2.95 -8.10
N LYS A 102 -3.88 2.89 -8.04
CA LYS A 102 -3.00 3.81 -8.77
C LYS A 102 -2.00 3.09 -9.66
N ARG A 103 -1.97 1.74 -9.64
CA ARG A 103 -1.03 0.92 -10.42
C ARG A 103 0.43 1.28 -10.10
N ILE A 104 0.71 1.68 -8.86
CA ILE A 104 2.04 2.06 -8.40
C ILE A 104 2.56 0.99 -7.44
N LYS A 105 3.71 0.41 -7.77
CA LYS A 105 4.45 -0.48 -6.87
C LYS A 105 5.60 0.31 -6.23
N VAL A 106 5.65 0.30 -4.90
CA VAL A 106 6.70 1.00 -4.15
C VAL A 106 7.74 0.01 -3.65
N ASP A 107 9.01 0.33 -3.88
CA ASP A 107 10.16 -0.31 -3.28
C ASP A 107 10.78 0.64 -2.24
N LEU A 108 10.73 0.26 -0.96
CA LEU A 108 11.19 1.09 0.16
C LEU A 108 12.64 0.73 0.50
N LEU A 109 13.57 1.56 0.08
CA LEU A 109 14.99 1.47 0.43
C LEU A 109 15.26 2.23 1.73
N LEU A 110 14.58 1.85 2.81
CA LEU A 110 14.89 2.38 4.14
C LEU A 110 16.30 1.93 4.48
N ASN A 111 17.21 2.90 4.66
CA ASN A 111 18.64 2.67 4.88
C ASN A 111 18.90 1.37 5.65
N GLN A 112 19.50 0.41 4.96
CA GLN A 112 20.12 -0.77 5.56
C GLN A 112 21.24 -0.26 6.46
N GLY A 113 20.89 0.06 7.70
CA GLY A 113 21.85 0.47 8.72
C GLY A 113 22.82 -0.67 8.97
N SER A 114 24.03 -0.52 8.40
CA SER A 114 25.31 -0.76 9.04
C SER A 114 25.38 -1.96 10.00
N ASN A 115 25.73 -3.14 9.50
CA ASN A 115 26.52 -4.05 10.33
C ASN A 115 28.00 -3.79 10.01
N SER A 116 28.59 -3.00 10.91
CA SER A 116 30.04 -2.89 11.14
C SER A 116 30.62 -4.22 11.61
#